data_AF-A0A914YMZ7-F1
#
_entry.id   AF-A0A914YMZ7-F1
#
_cell.length_a   1.000
_cell.length_b   1.000
_cell.length_c   1.000
_cell.angle_alpha   90.00
_cell.angle_beta   90.00
_cell.angle_gamma   90.00
#
_symmetry.space_group_name_H-M   'P 1'
#
loop_
_entity.id
_entity.type
_entity.pdbx_description
1 polymer ?
#
loop_
_entity_poly.entity_id
_entity_poly.type
_entity_poly.pdbx_seq_one_letter_code
_entity_poly.pdbx_strand_id
1 'polypeptide(L)'
;MVEAIGVPIQKTIIVGEDLKDQGFGGIYHVGKAAVHPPVFACFSYTPKGASENIALVGKGIMYDTGGIQIKSKEGMPGMKIDMGGAAAVLGAFCTLVKSGFKQNLHCLLCIAENVPSPAANKPDDIITMLSGKTVEINNTDAEGRLVLADGVFYAKTKLNANLIIDMATLTGAQSYAMGKYHAGVLSNCEKWENKSLKAGLASGDLVHPFVFAPDLHFDDLYSPVADMKNTNLGCPVGQGSPFGSPSSIAGLFIVSHIDFAKGLSWLHFDICAPACIGERATGYGVALVSRLLSEYTDVGIAKA
;
A
#
# COMPACT_ATOMS: atom_id res chain seq x y z
N MET A 1 -14.29 -6.22 13.82
CA MET A 1 -14.31 -4.74 13.66
C MET A 1 -15.39 -4.27 12.69
N VAL A 2 -15.38 -4.69 11.43
CA VAL A 2 -16.36 -4.25 10.42
C VAL A 2 -17.82 -4.55 10.80
N GLU A 3 -18.08 -5.70 11.43
CA GLU A 3 -19.43 -6.08 11.90
C GLU A 3 -19.96 -5.19 13.03
N ALA A 4 -19.07 -4.54 13.78
CA ALA A 4 -19.43 -3.63 14.87
C ALA A 4 -19.67 -2.18 14.38
N ILE A 5 -19.73 -1.93 13.07
CA ILE A 5 -20.02 -0.61 12.50
C ILE A 5 -21.52 -0.29 12.57
N GLY A 6 -22.40 -1.30 12.55
CA GLY A 6 -23.85 -1.10 12.69
C GLY A 6 -24.56 -0.57 11.44
N VAL A 7 -23.88 -0.52 10.29
CA VAL A 7 -24.47 -0.23 8.98
C VAL A 7 -24.12 -1.33 7.97
N PRO A 8 -24.89 -1.51 6.88
CA PRO A 8 -24.57 -2.50 5.86
C PRO A 8 -23.22 -2.22 5.19
N ILE A 9 -22.35 -3.24 5.15
CA ILE A 9 -21.06 -3.21 4.47
C ILE A 9 -21.02 -4.40 3.50
N GLN A 10 -20.81 -4.13 2.21
CA GLN A 10 -20.61 -5.18 1.23
C GLN A 10 -19.20 -5.76 1.40
N LYS A 11 -19.07 -7.10 1.38
CA LYS A 11 -17.82 -7.82 1.54
C LYS A 11 -17.50 -8.60 0.27
N THR A 12 -16.30 -8.43 -0.27
CA THR A 12 -15.73 -9.29 -1.31
C THR A 12 -14.43 -9.87 -0.77
N ILE A 13 -14.35 -11.20 -0.67
CA ILE A 13 -13.18 -11.90 -0.14
C ILE A 13 -12.75 -12.93 -1.19
N ILE A 14 -11.48 -12.90 -1.59
CA ILE A 14 -10.88 -13.81 -2.57
C ILE A 14 -9.68 -14.47 -1.90
N VAL A 15 -9.59 -15.81 -1.91
CA VAL A 15 -8.66 -16.57 -1.07
C VAL A 15 -7.88 -17.59 -1.90
N GLY A 16 -6.56 -17.69 -1.68
CA GLY A 16 -5.74 -18.78 -2.20
C GLY A 16 -5.78 -18.89 -3.73
N GLU A 17 -6.12 -20.06 -4.26
CA GLU A 17 -6.17 -20.31 -5.71
C GLU A 17 -7.18 -19.40 -6.44
N ASP A 18 -8.25 -18.93 -5.79
CA ASP A 18 -9.20 -18.00 -6.42
C ASP A 18 -8.52 -16.67 -6.81
N LEU A 19 -7.45 -16.27 -6.10
CA LEU A 19 -6.65 -15.10 -6.47
C LEU A 19 -5.94 -15.33 -7.80
N LYS A 20 -5.30 -16.49 -7.95
CA LYS A 20 -4.61 -16.89 -9.19
C LYS A 20 -5.58 -17.00 -10.35
N ASP A 21 -6.72 -17.66 -10.15
CA ASP A 21 -7.74 -17.84 -11.19
C ASP A 21 -8.35 -16.50 -11.65
N GLN A 22 -8.42 -15.51 -10.76
CA GLN A 22 -8.86 -14.15 -11.06
C GLN A 22 -7.74 -13.20 -11.49
N GLY A 23 -6.49 -13.67 -11.59
CA GLY A 23 -5.35 -12.91 -12.10
C GLY A 23 -4.65 -11.99 -11.09
N PHE A 24 -4.91 -12.13 -9.78
CA PHE A 24 -4.20 -11.40 -8.71
C PHE A 24 -2.78 -11.95 -8.50
N GLY A 25 -1.93 -11.84 -9.51
CA GLY A 25 -0.61 -12.45 -9.50
C GLY A 25 0.32 -11.87 -8.45
N GLY A 26 0.24 -10.58 -8.12
CA GLY A 26 1.04 -9.97 -7.06
C GLY A 26 0.72 -10.59 -5.69
N ILE A 27 -0.55 -10.56 -5.29
CA ILE A 27 -0.99 -11.09 -3.99
C ILE A 27 -0.77 -12.61 -3.91
N TYR A 28 -1.16 -13.34 -4.95
CA TYR A 28 -1.04 -14.80 -4.98
C TYR A 28 0.43 -15.24 -4.91
N HIS A 29 1.29 -14.72 -5.79
CA HIS A 29 2.68 -15.18 -5.86
C HIS A 29 3.48 -14.84 -4.59
N VAL A 30 3.18 -13.73 -3.93
CA VAL A 30 3.80 -13.40 -2.64
C VAL A 30 3.39 -14.39 -1.55
N GLY A 31 2.09 -14.71 -1.42
CA GLY A 31 1.60 -15.52 -0.31
C GLY A 31 1.51 -17.03 -0.52
N LYS A 32 1.64 -17.53 -1.77
CA LYS A 32 1.46 -18.97 -2.11
C LYS A 32 2.37 -19.94 -1.34
N ALA A 33 3.45 -19.45 -0.74
CA ALA A 33 4.42 -20.25 -0.02
C ALA A 33 4.04 -20.51 1.45
N ALA A 34 3.10 -19.73 1.99
CA ALA A 34 2.71 -19.79 3.39
C ALA A 34 1.69 -20.89 3.67
N VAL A 35 1.61 -21.30 4.94
CA VAL A 35 0.59 -22.25 5.41
C VAL A 35 -0.80 -21.62 5.35
N HIS A 36 -0.91 -20.33 5.66
CA HIS A 36 -2.16 -19.58 5.53
C HIS A 36 -2.25 -19.00 4.11
N PRO A 37 -3.35 -19.22 3.38
CA PRO A 37 -3.46 -18.75 2.01
C PRO A 37 -3.51 -17.21 1.96
N PRO A 38 -2.97 -16.59 0.89
CA PRO A 38 -3.14 -15.16 0.66
C PRO A 38 -4.61 -14.81 0.48
N VAL A 39 -4.97 -13.58 0.85
CA VAL A 39 -6.35 -13.07 0.80
C VAL A 39 -6.38 -11.65 0.25
N PHE A 40 -7.26 -11.41 -0.71
CA PHE A 40 -7.73 -10.07 -1.00
C PHE A 40 -9.09 -9.87 -0.33
N ALA A 41 -9.21 -8.84 0.51
CA ALA A 41 -10.46 -8.49 1.16
C ALA A 41 -10.86 -7.05 0.84
N CYS A 42 -12.07 -6.85 0.32
CA CYS A 42 -12.65 -5.54 0.04
C CYS A 42 -13.94 -5.35 0.84
N PHE A 43 -13.99 -4.27 1.60
CA PHE A 43 -15.15 -3.82 2.36
C PHE A 43 -15.66 -2.51 1.75
N SER A 44 -16.90 -2.50 1.26
CA SER A 44 -17.49 -1.33 0.60
C SER A 44 -18.66 -0.78 1.39
N TYR A 45 -18.59 0.52 1.71
CA TYR A 45 -19.67 1.32 2.25
C TYR A 45 -20.15 2.28 1.16
N THR A 46 -21.43 2.17 0.76
CA THR A 46 -22.00 2.93 -0.36
C THR A 46 -23.30 3.61 0.08
N PRO A 47 -23.24 4.79 0.74
CA PRO A 47 -24.43 5.48 1.18
C PRO A 47 -25.21 6.08 0.01
N LYS A 48 -26.51 6.30 0.20
CA LYS A 48 -27.34 6.97 -0.81
C LYS A 48 -26.85 8.39 -1.05
N GLY A 49 -26.74 8.77 -2.32
CA GLY A 49 -26.35 10.13 -2.73
C GLY A 49 -24.85 10.39 -2.77
N ALA A 50 -23.99 9.38 -2.53
CA ALA A 50 -22.56 9.49 -2.75
C ALA A 50 -22.25 9.76 -4.23
N SER A 51 -21.30 10.66 -4.48
CA SER A 51 -20.80 11.02 -5.82
C SER A 51 -19.35 10.64 -6.03
N GLU A 52 -18.57 10.52 -4.95
CA GLU A 52 -17.16 10.17 -4.98
C GLU A 52 -16.94 8.69 -4.63
N ASN A 53 -15.95 8.06 -5.27
CA ASN A 53 -15.50 6.71 -4.96
C ASN A 53 -14.08 6.77 -4.38
N ILE A 54 -13.96 6.61 -3.06
CA ILE A 54 -12.70 6.70 -2.34
C ILE A 54 -12.25 5.29 -1.94
N ALA A 55 -11.02 4.91 -2.30
CA ALA A 55 -10.45 3.62 -1.92
C ALA A 55 -9.26 3.80 -0.98
N LEU A 56 -9.27 3.04 0.13
CA LEU A 56 -8.17 2.89 1.06
C LEU A 56 -7.55 1.51 0.86
N VAL A 57 -6.28 1.42 0.45
CA VAL A 57 -5.60 0.16 0.13
C VAL A 57 -4.46 -0.07 1.10
N GLY A 58 -4.47 -1.20 1.81
CA GLY A 58 -3.48 -1.48 2.86
C GLY A 58 -2.60 -2.67 2.57
N LYS A 59 -1.29 -2.50 2.78
CA LYS A 59 -0.32 -3.62 2.83
C LYS A 59 -0.63 -4.48 4.06
N GLY A 60 -0.98 -5.75 3.84
CA GLY A 60 -1.35 -6.71 4.86
C GLY A 60 -0.39 -7.89 4.95
N ILE A 61 0.92 -7.64 4.96
CA ILE A 61 1.90 -8.73 5.12
C ILE A 61 1.94 -9.14 6.60
N MET A 62 1.31 -10.27 6.90
CA MET A 62 1.10 -10.73 8.29
C MET A 62 2.42 -11.05 8.99
N TYR A 63 3.39 -11.55 8.22
CA TYR A 63 4.77 -11.70 8.64
C TYR A 63 5.67 -11.68 7.39
N ASP A 64 6.82 -11.03 7.52
CA ASP A 64 7.78 -10.87 6.43
C ASP A 64 9.15 -11.41 6.81
N THR A 65 9.51 -12.57 6.27
CA THR A 65 10.86 -13.11 6.41
C THR A 65 11.81 -12.56 5.34
N GLY A 66 11.29 -11.84 4.33
CA GLY A 66 11.95 -11.51 3.07
C GLY A 66 11.90 -12.59 1.99
N GLY A 67 11.22 -13.72 2.24
CA GLY A 67 11.16 -14.83 1.29
C GLY A 67 12.52 -15.53 1.10
N ILE A 68 12.86 -15.87 -0.15
CA ILE A 68 14.12 -16.55 -0.49
C ILE A 68 15.34 -15.64 -0.24
N GLN A 69 15.24 -14.34 -0.54
CA GLN A 69 16.22 -13.33 -0.12
C GLN A 69 15.95 -12.92 1.34
N ILE A 70 16.20 -13.89 2.23
CA ILE A 70 15.83 -13.82 3.64
C ILE A 70 16.46 -12.62 4.36
N LYS A 71 15.68 -11.97 5.23
CA LYS A 71 16.16 -10.93 6.15
C LYS A 71 17.25 -11.48 7.08
N SER A 72 18.14 -10.58 7.52
CA SER A 72 19.14 -10.92 8.52
C SER A 72 18.53 -11.27 9.87
N LYS A 73 19.34 -11.90 10.73
CA LYS A 73 18.95 -12.27 12.10
C LYS A 73 18.44 -11.07 12.91
N GLU A 74 19.05 -9.91 12.70
CA GLU A 74 18.69 -8.66 13.38
C GLU A 74 17.55 -7.90 12.67
N GLY A 75 17.36 -8.13 11.37
CA GLY A 75 16.34 -7.43 10.56
C GLY A 75 14.95 -8.06 10.58
N MET A 76 14.84 -9.35 10.90
CA MET A 76 13.56 -10.07 10.92
C MET A 76 12.71 -9.85 12.18
N PRO A 77 13.27 -9.74 13.41
CA PRO A 77 12.48 -9.42 14.58
C PRO A 77 11.69 -8.11 14.40
N GLY A 78 10.40 -8.16 14.70
CA GLY A 78 9.49 -7.01 14.54
C GLY A 78 8.63 -7.05 13.28
N MET A 79 8.93 -7.91 12.28
CA MET A 79 8.18 -7.98 11.01
C MET A 79 6.70 -8.41 11.13
N LYS A 80 6.23 -8.74 12.34
CA LYS A 80 4.78 -8.81 12.63
C LYS A 80 4.05 -7.47 12.41
N ILE A 81 4.77 -6.35 12.36
CA ILE A 81 4.19 -5.03 12.11
C ILE A 81 3.97 -4.76 10.62
N ASP A 82 4.37 -5.67 9.73
CA ASP A 82 4.37 -5.44 8.28
C ASP A 82 2.97 -5.46 7.61
N MET A 83 1.96 -5.65 8.45
CA MET A 83 0.54 -5.50 8.17
C MET A 83 -0.03 -4.15 8.67
N GLY A 84 0.85 -3.24 9.13
CA GLY A 84 0.47 -1.96 9.73
C GLY A 84 -0.35 -1.08 8.79
N GLY A 85 -0.06 -1.12 7.49
CA GLY A 85 -0.83 -0.41 6.46
C GLY A 85 -2.28 -0.90 6.38
N ALA A 86 -2.50 -2.22 6.32
CA ALA A 86 -3.82 -2.84 6.37
C ALA A 86 -4.57 -2.51 7.68
N ALA A 87 -3.89 -2.54 8.82
CA ALA A 87 -4.48 -2.16 10.10
C ALA A 87 -4.93 -0.69 10.11
N ALA A 88 -4.09 0.21 9.61
CA ALA A 88 -4.37 1.64 9.56
C ALA A 88 -5.58 1.97 8.68
N VAL A 89 -5.63 1.44 7.45
CA VAL A 89 -6.77 1.69 6.55
C VAL A 89 -8.06 1.06 7.05
N LEU A 90 -8.00 -0.11 7.71
CA LEU A 90 -9.17 -0.75 8.31
C LEU A 90 -9.69 0.07 9.51
N GLY A 91 -8.80 0.57 10.35
CA GLY A 91 -9.14 1.44 11.48
C GLY A 91 -9.74 2.76 11.02
N ALA A 92 -9.15 3.39 10.00
CA ALA A 92 -9.66 4.61 9.39
C ALA A 92 -11.04 4.39 8.75
N PHE A 93 -11.22 3.31 7.99
CA PHE A 93 -12.51 2.91 7.41
C PHE A 93 -13.59 2.79 8.49
N CYS A 94 -13.33 2.02 9.55
CA CYS A 94 -14.28 1.85 10.64
C CYS A 94 -14.63 3.18 11.31
N THR A 95 -13.63 4.04 11.55
CA THR A 95 -13.80 5.37 12.17
C THR A 95 -14.64 6.30 11.31
N LEU A 96 -14.31 6.41 10.02
CA LEU A 96 -15.01 7.28 9.07
C LEU A 96 -16.47 6.85 8.90
N VAL A 97 -16.73 5.55 8.68
CA VAL A 97 -18.11 5.06 8.47
C VAL A 97 -18.95 5.27 9.74
N LYS A 98 -18.41 5.01 10.93
CA LYS A 98 -19.09 5.30 12.21
C LYS A 98 -19.36 6.79 12.43
N SER A 99 -18.57 7.66 11.78
CA SER A 99 -18.69 9.12 11.84
C SER A 99 -19.66 9.70 10.80
N GLY A 100 -20.49 8.85 10.19
CA GLY A 100 -21.52 9.28 9.24
C GLY A 100 -20.98 9.69 7.86
N PHE A 101 -19.93 9.01 7.38
CA PHE A 101 -19.31 9.28 6.08
C PHE A 101 -20.34 9.37 4.94
N LYS A 102 -20.17 10.36 4.04
CA LYS A 102 -21.16 10.70 3.00
C LYS A 102 -20.82 10.22 1.59
N GLN A 103 -19.60 9.75 1.34
CA GLN A 103 -19.16 9.26 0.02
C GLN A 103 -19.01 7.74 0.00
N ASN A 104 -18.85 7.15 -1.19
CA ASN A 104 -18.52 5.74 -1.28
C ASN A 104 -17.09 5.56 -0.74
N LEU A 105 -16.94 4.64 0.21
CA LEU A 105 -15.66 4.34 0.84
C LEU A 105 -15.40 2.84 0.74
N HIS A 106 -14.22 2.50 0.24
CA HIS A 106 -13.79 1.13 0.06
C HIS A 106 -12.52 0.89 0.85
N CYS A 107 -12.45 -0.20 1.60
CA CYS A 107 -11.25 -0.63 2.32
C CYS A 107 -10.78 -1.96 1.73
N LEU A 108 -9.61 -1.93 1.10
CA LEU A 108 -8.98 -3.07 0.44
C LEU A 108 -7.78 -3.50 1.27
N LEU A 109 -7.75 -4.76 1.68
CA LEU A 109 -6.67 -5.37 2.44
C LEU A 109 -5.98 -6.40 1.54
N CYS A 110 -4.69 -6.19 1.28
CA CYS A 110 -3.87 -7.07 0.46
C CYS A 110 -3.06 -7.96 1.39
N ILE A 111 -3.61 -9.13 1.74
CA ILE A 111 -3.14 -9.96 2.85
C ILE A 111 -2.31 -11.13 2.31
N ALA A 112 -1.11 -11.29 2.83
CA ALA A 112 -0.24 -12.42 2.54
C ALA A 112 0.73 -12.65 3.71
N GLU A 113 1.48 -13.74 3.67
CA GLU A 113 2.63 -13.99 4.54
C GLU A 113 3.83 -14.32 3.62
N ASN A 114 4.94 -13.61 3.76
CA ASN A 114 6.12 -13.79 2.90
C ASN A 114 7.11 -14.70 3.60
N VAL A 115 7.15 -15.97 3.18
CA VAL A 115 7.94 -17.02 3.84
C VAL A 115 8.80 -17.79 2.83
N PRO A 116 9.97 -18.33 3.24
CA PRO A 116 10.78 -19.15 2.36
C PRO A 116 10.19 -20.57 2.29
N SER A 117 9.97 -21.06 1.08
CA SER A 117 9.61 -22.45 0.82
C SER A 117 10.00 -22.84 -0.61
N PRO A 118 9.97 -24.13 -0.99
CA PRO A 118 10.20 -24.54 -2.38
C PRO A 118 9.27 -23.83 -3.38
N ALA A 119 8.04 -23.50 -2.95
CA ALA A 119 7.03 -22.82 -3.74
C ALA A 119 7.17 -21.28 -3.75
N ALA A 120 8.04 -20.72 -2.91
CA ALA A 120 8.26 -19.27 -2.82
C ALA A 120 8.81 -18.69 -4.11
N ASN A 121 8.49 -17.40 -4.30
CA ASN A 121 9.08 -16.58 -5.35
C ASN A 121 10.59 -16.63 -5.26
N LYS A 122 11.22 -16.58 -6.42
CA LYS A 122 12.67 -16.55 -6.59
C LYS A 122 13.04 -15.24 -7.28
N PRO A 123 14.23 -14.70 -7.02
CA PRO A 123 14.85 -13.79 -7.96
C PRO A 123 14.78 -14.40 -9.38
N ASP A 124 14.49 -13.56 -10.37
CA ASP A 124 14.29 -13.88 -11.78
C ASP A 124 12.91 -14.47 -12.15
N ASP A 125 12.05 -14.77 -11.18
CA ASP A 125 10.65 -15.12 -11.49
C ASP A 125 9.97 -13.93 -12.18
N ILE A 126 9.29 -14.18 -13.30
CA ILE A 126 8.43 -13.20 -13.95
C ILE A 126 6.98 -13.55 -13.63
N ILE A 127 6.28 -12.63 -12.98
CA ILE A 127 4.86 -12.77 -12.65
C ILE A 127 4.00 -11.81 -13.47
N THR A 128 2.75 -12.17 -13.73
CA THR A 128 1.77 -11.28 -14.35
C THR A 128 0.86 -10.71 -13.27
N MET A 129 0.86 -9.39 -13.13
CA MET A 129 0.05 -8.67 -12.15
C MET A 129 -1.41 -8.58 -12.58
N LEU A 130 -2.32 -8.20 -11.68
CA LEU A 130 -3.74 -8.00 -12.02
C LEU A 130 -3.93 -6.96 -13.12
N SER A 131 -3.01 -6.00 -13.25
CA SER A 131 -3.00 -5.01 -14.32
C SER A 131 -2.68 -5.57 -15.70
N GLY A 132 -2.32 -6.86 -15.81
CA GLY A 132 -1.80 -7.49 -17.02
C GLY A 132 -0.33 -7.19 -17.32
N LYS A 133 0.32 -6.36 -16.50
CA LYS A 133 1.76 -6.06 -16.64
C LYS A 133 2.59 -7.19 -16.06
N THR A 134 3.74 -7.44 -16.67
CA THR A 134 4.73 -8.44 -16.23
C THR A 134 5.78 -7.79 -15.33
N VAL A 135 6.16 -8.49 -14.26
CA VAL A 135 7.15 -8.02 -13.28
C VAL A 135 8.22 -9.09 -13.07
N GLU A 136 9.47 -8.74 -13.37
CA GLU A 136 10.65 -9.53 -12.99
C GLU A 136 10.96 -9.27 -11.51
N ILE A 137 10.78 -10.28 -10.68
CA ILE A 137 11.10 -10.21 -9.26
C ILE A 137 12.61 -10.32 -9.13
N ASN A 138 13.30 -9.25 -8.75
CA ASN A 138 14.73 -9.29 -8.41
C ASN A 138 14.97 -9.14 -6.90
N ASN A 139 13.94 -8.79 -6.13
CA ASN A 139 13.99 -8.84 -4.66
C ASN A 139 12.69 -9.39 -4.06
N THR A 140 12.74 -10.55 -3.41
CA THR A 140 11.59 -11.16 -2.73
C THR A 140 11.20 -10.45 -1.43
N ASP A 141 12.06 -9.58 -0.90
CA ASP A 141 11.81 -8.67 0.25
C ASP A 141 11.21 -7.31 -0.18
N ALA A 142 10.90 -7.18 -1.48
CA ALA A 142 10.15 -6.05 -2.03
C ALA A 142 8.75 -6.52 -2.45
N GLU A 143 8.08 -7.27 -1.56
CA GLU A 143 6.79 -7.94 -1.76
C GLU A 143 5.59 -7.01 -1.56
N GLY A 144 5.67 -6.08 -0.60
CA GLY A 144 4.56 -5.19 -0.26
C GLY A 144 4.03 -4.38 -1.43
N ARG A 145 4.92 -3.94 -2.33
CA ARG A 145 4.55 -3.19 -3.54
C ARG A 145 3.86 -4.08 -4.58
N LEU A 146 4.16 -5.38 -4.61
CA LEU A 146 3.49 -6.35 -5.50
C LEU A 146 2.03 -6.54 -5.07
N VAL A 147 1.79 -6.73 -3.76
CA VAL A 147 0.43 -6.94 -3.25
C VAL A 147 -0.42 -5.66 -3.37
N LEU A 148 0.19 -4.49 -3.16
CA LEU A 148 -0.48 -3.20 -3.33
C LEU A 148 -0.81 -2.88 -4.79
N ALA A 149 0.07 -3.23 -5.74
CA ALA A 149 -0.16 -3.02 -7.17
C ALA A 149 -1.48 -3.66 -7.64
N ASP A 150 -1.75 -4.90 -7.23
CA ASP A 150 -3.04 -5.56 -7.50
C ASP A 150 -4.20 -4.82 -6.82
N GLY A 151 -4.02 -4.42 -5.55
CA GLY A 151 -5.03 -3.69 -4.79
C GLY A 151 -5.42 -2.35 -5.39
N VAL A 152 -4.45 -1.52 -5.79
CA VAL A 152 -4.70 -0.22 -6.42
C VAL A 152 -5.30 -0.38 -7.82
N PHE A 153 -4.90 -1.41 -8.56
CA PHE A 153 -5.50 -1.70 -9.86
C PHE A 153 -6.97 -2.15 -9.72
N TYR A 154 -7.28 -3.00 -8.74
CA TYR A 154 -8.66 -3.36 -8.41
C TYR A 154 -9.48 -2.12 -8.03
N ALA A 155 -8.93 -1.23 -7.19
CA ALA A 155 -9.59 0.02 -6.82
C ALA A 155 -9.92 0.90 -8.03
N LYS A 156 -8.97 1.09 -8.95
CA LYS A 156 -9.18 1.85 -10.19
C LYS A 156 -10.24 1.20 -11.08
N THR A 157 -10.13 -0.11 -11.36
CA THR A 157 -10.87 -0.75 -12.45
C THR A 157 -12.19 -1.39 -12.05
N LYS A 158 -12.31 -1.93 -10.84
CA LYS A 158 -13.54 -2.58 -10.36
C LYS A 158 -14.40 -1.65 -9.54
N LEU A 159 -13.79 -0.72 -8.81
CA LEU A 159 -14.50 0.22 -7.93
C LEU A 159 -14.63 1.62 -8.55
N ASN A 160 -13.98 1.89 -9.68
CA ASN A 160 -13.95 3.21 -10.33
C ASN A 160 -13.56 4.32 -9.33
N ALA A 161 -12.58 4.04 -8.48
CA ALA A 161 -12.11 4.97 -7.46
C ALA A 161 -11.49 6.22 -8.13
N ASN A 162 -11.91 7.39 -7.68
CA ASN A 162 -11.39 8.68 -8.14
C ASN A 162 -10.33 9.26 -7.18
N LEU A 163 -10.30 8.77 -5.95
CA LEU A 163 -9.23 8.96 -4.98
C LEU A 163 -8.79 7.59 -4.45
N ILE A 164 -7.52 7.26 -4.63
CA ILE A 164 -6.90 6.07 -4.07
C ILE A 164 -5.85 6.50 -3.05
N ILE A 165 -6.00 6.05 -1.81
CA ILE A 165 -5.02 6.22 -0.74
C ILE A 165 -4.49 4.84 -0.38
N ASP A 166 -3.23 4.57 -0.67
CA ASP A 166 -2.58 3.35 -0.20
C ASP A 166 -1.57 3.63 0.93
N MET A 167 -1.48 2.69 1.86
CA MET A 167 -0.67 2.82 3.06
C MET A 167 0.07 1.53 3.37
N ALA A 168 1.35 1.65 3.67
CA ALA A 168 2.22 0.50 3.84
C ALA A 168 3.43 0.79 4.73
N THR A 169 3.80 -0.19 5.55
CA THR A 169 5.15 -0.30 6.11
C THR A 169 6.08 -0.79 5.00
N LEU A 170 6.47 0.10 4.07
CA LEU A 170 6.96 -0.37 2.77
C LEU A 170 8.48 -0.47 2.69
N THR A 171 9.22 0.55 3.12
CA THR A 171 10.67 0.59 2.93
C THR A 171 11.41 1.02 4.19
N GLY A 172 12.51 0.32 4.52
CA GLY A 172 13.46 0.81 5.51
C GLY A 172 14.07 2.18 5.12
N ALA A 173 14.19 2.44 3.81
CA ALA A 173 14.63 3.71 3.23
C ALA A 173 13.81 4.92 3.69
N GLN A 174 12.52 4.73 4.01
CA GLN A 174 11.66 5.81 4.52
C GLN A 174 12.26 6.44 5.77
N SER A 175 12.80 5.62 6.68
CA SER A 175 13.35 6.11 7.95
C SER A 175 14.58 7.02 7.77
N TYR A 176 15.37 6.79 6.71
CA TYR A 176 16.52 7.62 6.38
C TYR A 176 16.09 8.97 5.79
N ALA A 177 15.02 8.98 4.99
CA ALA A 177 14.52 10.19 4.36
C ALA A 177 13.67 11.07 5.29
N MET A 178 12.78 10.47 6.09
CA MET A 178 11.75 11.19 6.86
C MET A 178 11.93 11.07 8.38
N GLY A 179 12.90 10.27 8.84
CA GLY A 179 13.07 9.97 10.26
C GLY A 179 11.97 9.05 10.80
N LYS A 180 11.84 9.02 12.14
CA LYS A 180 10.96 8.07 12.84
C LYS A 180 9.50 8.50 12.98
N TYR A 181 9.23 9.82 12.92
CA TYR A 181 7.93 10.37 13.29
C TYR A 181 7.10 10.85 12.11
N HIS A 182 7.72 11.07 10.94
CA HIS A 182 7.00 11.44 9.73
C HIS A 182 6.87 10.21 8.83
N ALA A 183 5.65 9.94 8.36
CA ALA A 183 5.47 9.10 7.18
C ALA A 183 5.92 9.89 5.94
N GLY A 184 6.40 9.15 4.95
CA GLY A 184 6.64 9.74 3.63
C GLY A 184 5.38 9.63 2.78
N VAL A 185 4.94 10.74 2.17
CA VAL A 185 3.84 10.73 1.20
C VAL A 185 4.35 10.92 -0.21
N LEU A 186 3.83 10.14 -1.16
CA LEU A 186 4.08 10.31 -2.59
C LEU A 186 2.73 10.51 -3.29
N SER A 187 2.61 11.54 -4.12
CA SER A 187 1.33 11.94 -4.72
C SER A 187 1.48 12.39 -6.17
N ASN A 188 0.50 12.06 -7.01
CA ASN A 188 0.37 12.68 -8.33
C ASN A 188 -0.38 14.03 -8.31
N CYS A 189 -0.87 14.44 -7.14
CA CYS A 189 -1.72 15.61 -6.97
C CYS A 189 -1.23 16.48 -5.81
N GLU A 190 -0.70 17.66 -6.14
CA GLU A 190 -0.20 18.65 -5.17
C GLU A 190 -1.29 19.10 -4.16
N LYS A 191 -2.55 19.21 -4.60
CA LYS A 191 -3.67 19.56 -3.72
C LYS A 191 -3.84 18.52 -2.59
N TRP A 192 -3.81 17.23 -2.94
CA TRP A 192 -3.98 16.15 -1.98
C TRP A 192 -2.75 15.96 -1.11
N GLU A 193 -1.56 16.15 -1.67
CA GLU A 193 -0.31 16.16 -0.91
C GLU A 193 -0.34 17.24 0.18
N ASN A 194 -0.57 18.50 -0.18
CA ASN A 194 -0.67 19.60 0.77
C ASN A 194 -1.77 19.39 1.83
N LYS A 195 -2.90 18.79 1.43
CA LYS A 195 -3.97 18.45 2.36
C LYS A 195 -3.52 17.38 3.36
N SER A 196 -2.74 16.39 2.92
CA SER A 196 -2.19 15.35 3.80
C SER A 196 -1.21 15.91 4.83
N LEU A 197 -0.37 16.88 4.47
CA LEU A 197 0.55 17.54 5.41
C LEU A 197 -0.21 18.28 6.52
N LYS A 198 -1.25 19.02 6.14
CA LYS A 198 -2.13 19.70 7.11
C LYS A 198 -2.89 18.71 7.99
N ALA A 199 -3.34 17.60 7.42
CA ALA A 199 -4.00 16.54 8.18
C ALA A 199 -3.05 15.87 9.17
N GLY A 200 -1.78 15.65 8.79
CA GLY A 200 -0.77 15.10 9.67
C GLY A 200 -0.46 16.01 10.86
N LEU A 201 -0.30 17.31 10.61
CA LEU A 201 -0.12 18.29 11.69
C LEU A 201 -1.32 18.35 12.64
N ALA A 202 -2.55 18.31 12.11
CA ALA A 202 -3.76 18.40 12.92
C ALA A 202 -4.07 17.12 13.72
N SER A 203 -3.66 15.96 13.21
CA SER A 203 -3.92 14.66 13.85
C SER A 203 -2.79 14.20 14.78
N GLY A 204 -1.57 14.71 14.58
CA GLY A 204 -0.35 14.22 15.23
C GLY A 204 0.34 13.07 14.48
N ASP A 205 -0.33 12.48 13.48
CA ASP A 205 0.27 11.49 12.57
C ASP A 205 1.03 12.24 11.45
N LEU A 206 2.25 12.71 11.75
CA LEU A 206 2.99 13.64 10.90
C LEU A 206 3.37 13.04 9.53
N VAL A 207 3.41 13.87 8.48
CA VAL A 207 3.67 13.48 7.09
C VAL A 207 4.64 14.47 6.45
N HIS A 208 5.52 13.99 5.56
CA HIS A 208 6.38 14.83 4.72
C HIS A 208 6.49 14.26 3.29
N PRO A 209 6.56 15.09 2.23
CA PRO A 209 6.48 14.61 0.86
C PRO A 209 7.80 14.04 0.33
N PHE A 210 7.70 12.92 -0.38
CA PHE A 210 8.71 12.43 -1.31
C PHE A 210 8.60 13.12 -2.67
N VAL A 211 9.67 13.08 -3.46
CA VAL A 211 9.65 13.58 -4.85
C VAL A 211 8.86 12.62 -5.74
N PHE A 212 7.78 13.12 -6.35
CA PHE A 212 7.04 12.44 -7.42
C PHE A 212 7.54 12.90 -8.79
N ALA A 213 8.42 12.09 -9.39
CA ALA A 213 8.96 12.31 -10.73
C ALA A 213 9.03 10.98 -11.50
N PRO A 214 7.89 10.46 -11.98
CA PRO A 214 7.85 9.19 -12.71
C PRO A 214 8.76 9.18 -13.94
N ASP A 215 8.84 10.31 -14.65
CA ASP A 215 9.66 10.54 -15.84
C ASP A 215 11.16 10.46 -15.57
N LEU A 216 11.60 10.74 -14.34
CA LEU A 216 13.02 10.71 -13.94
C LEU A 216 13.41 9.44 -13.19
N HIS A 217 12.49 8.87 -12.40
CA HIS A 217 12.82 7.81 -11.44
C HIS A 217 12.28 6.43 -11.82
N PHE A 218 11.33 6.31 -12.75
CA PHE A 218 10.74 5.00 -13.08
C PHE A 218 11.71 4.09 -13.85
N ASP A 219 12.67 4.66 -14.58
CA ASP A 219 13.73 3.92 -15.27
C ASP A 219 14.62 3.12 -14.32
N ASP A 220 14.63 3.44 -13.02
CA ASP A 220 15.29 2.62 -11.99
C ASP A 220 14.71 1.19 -11.90
N LEU A 221 13.50 0.96 -12.43
CA LEU A 221 12.82 -0.33 -12.46
C LEU A 221 12.89 -1.01 -13.84
N TYR A 222 13.82 -0.61 -14.71
CA TYR A 222 14.00 -1.22 -16.02
C TYR A 222 14.23 -2.75 -15.91
N SER A 223 13.51 -3.50 -16.74
CA SER A 223 13.73 -4.93 -16.98
C SER A 223 14.01 -5.17 -18.47
N PRO A 224 14.99 -6.03 -18.83
CA PRO A 224 15.19 -6.45 -20.21
C PRO A 224 14.21 -7.53 -20.68
N VAL A 225 13.41 -8.13 -19.78
CA VAL A 225 12.62 -9.35 -20.04
C VAL A 225 11.15 -9.27 -19.59
N ALA A 226 10.79 -8.22 -18.84
CA ALA A 226 9.44 -7.94 -18.37
C ALA A 226 9.13 -6.44 -18.53
N ASP A 227 7.91 -6.00 -18.23
CA ASP A 227 7.57 -4.58 -18.28
C ASP A 227 8.35 -3.75 -17.24
N MET A 228 8.72 -4.37 -16.10
CA MET A 228 9.54 -3.76 -15.06
C MET A 228 10.13 -4.79 -14.09
N LYS A 229 11.13 -4.39 -13.31
CA LYS A 229 11.56 -5.07 -12.09
C LYS A 229 10.77 -4.59 -10.89
N ASN A 230 10.70 -5.40 -9.83
CA ASN A 230 10.07 -4.94 -8.59
C ASN A 230 10.96 -4.03 -7.74
N THR A 231 12.29 -4.07 -7.89
CA THR A 231 13.18 -3.11 -7.23
C THR A 231 14.40 -2.76 -8.06
N ASN A 232 15.12 -1.72 -7.65
CA ASN A 232 16.52 -1.52 -8.01
C ASN A 232 17.38 -1.97 -6.81
N LEU A 233 18.30 -2.93 -7.00
CA LEU A 233 19.21 -3.39 -5.94
C LEU A 233 20.52 -2.58 -5.87
N GLY A 234 20.65 -1.53 -6.68
CA GLY A 234 21.95 -0.94 -7.03
C GLY A 234 22.66 -1.81 -8.07
N CYS A 235 23.62 -1.23 -8.78
CA CYS A 235 24.31 -1.95 -9.85
C CYS A 235 25.52 -2.75 -9.32
N PRO A 236 25.65 -4.05 -9.64
CA PRO A 236 26.92 -4.74 -9.50
C PRO A 236 27.98 -4.24 -10.50
N VAL A 237 27.60 -3.73 -11.69
CA VAL A 237 28.54 -3.16 -12.68
C VAL A 237 27.81 -2.20 -13.64
N GLY A 238 28.25 -0.93 -13.73
CA GLY A 238 28.15 -0.13 -14.96
C GLY A 238 26.92 0.76 -15.22
N GLN A 239 25.83 0.66 -14.47
CA GLN A 239 24.77 1.68 -14.47
C GLN A 239 24.82 2.44 -13.13
N GLY A 240 24.66 3.76 -13.15
CA GLY A 240 24.88 4.61 -11.99
C GLY A 240 24.00 4.27 -10.77
N SER A 241 24.22 4.99 -9.66
CA SER A 241 23.33 4.97 -8.51
C SER A 241 21.88 5.23 -8.91
N PRO A 242 20.87 4.69 -8.19
CA PRO A 242 19.46 4.99 -8.45
C PRO A 242 19.24 6.50 -8.53
N PHE A 243 18.44 6.94 -9.50
CA PHE A 243 18.14 8.36 -9.67
C PHE A 243 17.13 8.84 -8.61
N GLY A 244 16.16 7.99 -8.27
CA GLY A 244 15.14 8.27 -7.25
C GLY A 244 15.50 7.80 -5.85
N SER A 245 14.83 8.34 -4.84
CA SER A 245 14.88 7.74 -3.49
C SER A 245 14.26 6.34 -3.53
N PRO A 246 14.81 5.32 -2.83
CA PRO A 246 14.23 3.97 -2.86
C PRO A 246 12.76 3.91 -2.42
N SER A 247 12.33 4.81 -1.52
CA SER A 247 10.92 4.95 -1.13
C SER A 247 10.05 5.55 -2.25
N SER A 248 10.54 6.57 -2.96
CA SER A 248 9.87 7.11 -4.16
C SER A 248 9.72 6.02 -5.22
N ILE A 249 10.78 5.27 -5.51
CA ILE A 249 10.78 4.18 -6.50
C ILE A 249 9.76 3.09 -6.11
N ALA A 250 9.68 2.74 -4.83
CA ALA A 250 8.71 1.77 -4.33
C ALA A 250 7.25 2.23 -4.54
N GLY A 251 6.96 3.51 -4.31
CA GLY A 251 5.66 4.10 -4.63
C GLY A 251 5.39 4.16 -6.14
N LEU A 252 6.40 4.51 -6.94
CA LEU A 252 6.31 4.56 -8.39
C LEU A 252 6.01 3.18 -9.01
N PHE A 253 6.57 2.11 -8.44
CA PHE A 253 6.19 0.75 -8.80
C PHE A 253 4.67 0.57 -8.70
N ILE A 254 4.09 0.88 -7.54
CA ILE A 254 2.66 0.70 -7.25
C ILE A 254 1.80 1.49 -8.25
N VAL A 255 2.06 2.78 -8.42
CA VAL A 255 1.23 3.65 -9.28
C VAL A 255 1.40 3.35 -10.77
N SER A 256 2.51 2.73 -11.18
CA SER A 256 2.71 2.32 -12.57
C SER A 256 1.65 1.32 -13.04
N HIS A 257 1.07 0.53 -12.12
CA HIS A 257 -0.02 -0.41 -12.40
C HIS A 257 -1.36 0.28 -12.64
N ILE A 258 -1.47 1.57 -12.32
CA ILE A 258 -2.65 2.40 -12.58
C ILE A 258 -2.32 3.60 -13.50
N ASP A 259 -1.34 3.42 -14.39
CA ASP A 259 -0.88 4.40 -15.38
C ASP A 259 -0.48 5.74 -14.74
N PHE A 260 0.30 5.66 -13.66
CA PHE A 260 0.73 6.83 -12.88
C PHE A 260 -0.45 7.69 -12.42
N ALA A 261 -1.56 7.03 -12.09
CA ALA A 261 -2.81 7.63 -11.63
C ALA A 261 -3.43 8.62 -12.63
N LYS A 262 -3.22 8.41 -13.95
CA LYS A 262 -3.87 9.20 -14.98
C LYS A 262 -5.39 9.16 -14.83
N GLY A 263 -5.99 10.33 -14.64
CA GLY A 263 -7.45 10.51 -14.50
C GLY A 263 -8.02 10.32 -13.09
N LEU A 264 -7.17 10.12 -12.07
CA LEU A 264 -7.58 10.04 -10.67
C LEU A 264 -6.54 10.70 -9.74
N SER A 265 -6.89 10.90 -8.48
CA SER A 265 -5.93 11.34 -7.44
C SER A 265 -5.41 10.13 -6.67
N TRP A 266 -4.10 10.10 -6.42
CA TRP A 266 -3.44 9.01 -5.73
C TRP A 266 -2.47 9.52 -4.67
N LEU A 267 -2.51 8.90 -3.49
CA LEU A 267 -1.60 9.13 -2.38
C LEU A 267 -1.05 7.79 -1.89
N HIS A 268 0.27 7.64 -1.89
CA HIS A 268 0.96 6.55 -1.22
C HIS A 268 1.60 7.05 0.07
N PHE A 269 1.34 6.36 1.18
CA PHE A 269 1.97 6.61 2.47
C PHE A 269 2.90 5.47 2.86
N ASP A 270 4.20 5.73 2.90
CA ASP A 270 5.18 4.85 3.54
C ASP A 270 5.28 5.19 5.03
N ILE A 271 4.79 4.26 5.85
CA ILE A 271 4.66 4.38 7.30
C ILE A 271 5.61 3.44 8.06
N CYS A 272 6.65 2.93 7.40
CA CYS A 272 7.57 1.94 7.97
C CYS A 272 8.07 2.29 9.38
N ALA A 273 8.62 3.49 9.56
CA ALA A 273 9.14 3.95 10.84
C ALA A 273 8.06 4.41 11.84
N PRO A 274 7.06 5.23 11.46
CA PRO A 274 6.09 5.75 12.42
C PRO A 274 5.07 4.71 12.92
N ALA A 275 4.96 3.55 12.27
CA ALA A 275 4.05 2.48 12.71
C ALA A 275 4.41 1.85 14.08
N CYS A 276 5.65 2.03 14.56
CA CYS A 276 6.13 1.42 15.80
C CYS A 276 7.09 2.34 16.58
N ILE A 277 6.94 2.37 17.90
CA ILE A 277 7.92 2.99 18.82
C ILE A 277 8.35 1.92 19.83
N GLY A 278 9.64 1.60 19.81
CA GLY A 278 10.16 0.46 20.59
C GLY A 278 9.53 -0.85 20.11
N GLU A 279 8.88 -1.57 21.01
CA GLU A 279 8.23 -2.85 20.70
C GLU A 279 6.69 -2.75 20.59
N ARG A 280 6.15 -1.54 20.51
CA ARG A 280 4.71 -1.28 20.49
C ARG A 280 4.28 -0.54 19.22
N ALA A 281 3.24 -1.06 18.58
CA ALA A 281 2.58 -0.37 17.49
C ALA A 281 1.97 0.95 17.99
N THR A 282 2.07 2.00 17.18
CA THR A 282 1.59 3.35 17.52
C THR A 282 0.10 3.55 17.19
N GLY A 283 -0.42 2.77 16.24
CA GLY A 283 -1.75 3.01 15.66
C GLY A 283 -1.75 4.10 14.58
N TYR A 284 -0.58 4.50 14.08
CA TYR A 284 -0.40 5.50 13.04
C TYR A 284 -1.29 5.25 11.82
N GLY A 285 -1.82 6.32 11.25
CA GLY A 285 -2.55 6.34 9.98
C GLY A 285 -4.06 6.41 10.15
N VAL A 286 -4.60 5.88 11.26
CA VAL A 286 -6.04 5.97 11.56
C VAL A 286 -6.46 7.43 11.74
N ALA A 287 -5.71 8.20 12.52
CA ALA A 287 -6.02 9.60 12.79
C ALA A 287 -5.74 10.47 11.55
N LEU A 288 -4.62 10.23 10.85
CA LEU A 288 -4.29 10.90 9.60
C LEU A 288 -5.41 10.81 8.56
N VAL A 289 -5.82 9.58 8.21
CA VAL A 289 -6.83 9.37 7.16
C VAL A 289 -8.20 9.89 7.60
N SER A 290 -8.55 9.69 8.88
CA SER A 290 -9.80 10.22 9.44
C SER A 290 -9.85 11.75 9.34
N ARG A 291 -8.73 12.43 9.59
CA ARG A 291 -8.61 13.89 9.44
C ARG A 291 -8.55 14.32 7.97
N LEU A 292 -7.87 13.58 7.10
CA LEU A 292 -7.75 13.90 5.68
C LEU A 292 -9.11 13.90 4.97
N LEU A 293 -9.99 12.98 5.37
CA LEU A 293 -11.32 12.78 4.76
C LEU A 293 -12.48 13.29 5.63
N SER A 294 -12.18 14.06 6.68
CA SER A 294 -13.17 14.52 7.64
C SER A 294 -14.27 15.41 7.06
N GLU A 295 -14.00 16.11 5.95
CA GLU A 295 -14.97 16.95 5.25
C GLU A 295 -16.22 16.17 4.82
N TYR A 296 -16.07 14.86 4.61
CA TYR A 296 -17.15 13.94 4.25
C TYR A 296 -17.88 13.33 5.45
N THR A 297 -17.58 13.74 6.68
CA THR A 297 -18.20 13.21 7.91
C THR A 297 -19.19 14.20 8.52
N ASP A 298 -19.93 13.79 9.56
CA ASP A 298 -20.81 14.68 10.32
C ASP A 298 -20.09 15.37 11.50
N VAL A 299 -18.80 15.11 11.70
CA VAL A 299 -18.07 15.56 12.90
C VAL A 299 -17.59 17.01 12.75
N GLY A 300 -18.21 17.93 13.48
CA GLY A 300 -17.94 19.37 13.39
C GLY A 300 -16.49 19.77 13.70
N ILE A 301 -15.89 19.20 14.77
CA ILE A 301 -14.47 19.45 15.15
C ILE A 301 -13.51 19.02 14.04
N ALA A 302 -13.89 18.01 13.26
CA ALA A 302 -13.06 17.50 12.19
C ALA A 302 -13.13 18.35 10.91
N LYS A 303 -14.03 19.34 10.81
CA LYS A 303 -14.18 20.21 9.63
C LYS A 303 -13.46 21.56 9.73
N ALA A 304 -13.06 21.98 10.94
CA ALA A 304 -12.23 23.16 11.19
C ALA A 304 -10.75 22.82 10.96
#